data_AF-A0A1W1HGK1-F1
#
_entry.id   AF-A0A1W1HGK1-F1
#
_cell.length_a   1.000
_cell.length_b   1.000
_cell.length_c   1.000
_cell.angle_alpha   90.00
_cell.angle_beta   90.00
_cell.angle_gamma   90.00
#
_symmetry.space_group_name_H-M   'P 1'
#
loop_
_entity.id
_entity.type
_entity.pdbx_description
1 polymer ?
#
loop_
_entity_poly.entity_id
_entity_poly.type
_entity_poly.pdbx_seq_one_letter_code
_entity_poly.pdbx_strand_id
1 'polypeptide(L)'
;MIIRPDKRYGKIFDVLIEFKFVTLKDAGLTGDQAKAFSKESLHELPPIKKAFEEGEKQVIQYGKHLDEKYGNLRLQKFVVVALGFERVCFRKLI
;
A
#
# COMPACT_ATOMS: atom_id res chain seq x y z
N MET A 1 -4.75 -7.49 -6.35
CA MET A 1 -4.82 -8.94 -6.63
C MET A 1 -6.27 -9.37 -6.58
N ILE A 2 -6.82 -9.82 -7.71
CA ILE A 2 -8.22 -10.25 -7.83
C ILE A 2 -8.24 -11.75 -8.07
N ILE A 3 -9.14 -12.46 -7.39
CA ILE A 3 -9.29 -13.91 -7.54
C ILE A 3 -9.92 -14.18 -8.91
N ARG A 4 -9.38 -15.18 -9.61
CA ARG A 4 -9.97 -15.64 -10.87
C ARG A 4 -11.43 -16.07 -10.66
N PRO A 5 -12.35 -15.75 -11.57
CA PRO A 5 -13.77 -16.10 -11.43
C PRO A 5 -14.03 -17.57 -11.11
N ASP A 6 -13.30 -18.49 -11.74
CA ASP A 6 -13.43 -19.95 -11.53
C ASP A 6 -12.91 -20.46 -10.18
N LYS A 7 -12.19 -19.62 -9.43
CA LYS A 7 -11.59 -19.96 -8.12
C LYS A 7 -12.28 -19.28 -6.93
N ARG A 8 -13.41 -18.59 -7.16
CA ARG A 8 -14.16 -17.85 -6.13
C ARG A 8 -14.83 -18.72 -5.05
N TYR A 9 -14.82 -20.05 -5.22
CA TYR A 9 -15.22 -20.99 -4.15
C TYR A 9 -14.26 -20.97 -2.95
N GLY A 10 -13.00 -20.56 -3.16
CA GLY A 10 -12.06 -20.35 -2.07
C GLY A 10 -12.48 -19.16 -1.19
N LYS A 11 -12.36 -19.30 0.13
CA LYS A 11 -12.57 -18.19 1.09
C LYS A 11 -11.37 -17.22 1.12
N ILE A 12 -10.97 -16.74 -0.05
CA ILE A 12 -9.85 -15.79 -0.21
C ILE A 12 -10.47 -14.41 -0.48
N PHE A 13 -9.76 -13.35 -0.10
CA PHE A 13 -10.15 -11.96 -0.37
C PHE A 13 -9.57 -11.46 -1.69
N ASP A 14 -10.30 -10.55 -2.34
CA ASP A 14 -9.72 -9.68 -3.35
C ASP A 14 -8.96 -8.58 -2.62
N VAL A 15 -7.71 -8.31 -2.98
CA VAL A 15 -6.86 -7.35 -2.26
C VAL A 15 -6.51 -6.18 -3.16
N LEU A 16 -6.87 -4.97 -2.74
CA LEU A 16 -6.45 -3.72 -3.36
C LEU A 16 -5.44 -3.03 -2.44
N ILE A 17 -4.25 -2.75 -2.98
CA ILE A 17 -3.18 -2.06 -2.26
C ILE A 17 -2.89 -0.76 -3.02
N GLU A 18 -3.10 0.36 -2.36
CA GLU A 18 -2.57 1.65 -2.77
C GLU A 18 -1.19 1.81 -2.14
N PHE A 19 -0.16 1.77 -2.97
CA PHE A 19 1.22 1.85 -2.51
C PHE A 19 1.77 3.26 -2.70
N LYS A 20 2.22 3.87 -1.61
CA LYS A 20 2.88 5.17 -1.59
C LYS A 20 4.34 5.02 -1.26
N PHE A 21 5.15 5.89 -1.85
CA PHE A 21 6.58 5.94 -1.60
C PHE A 21 6.97 7.37 -1.22
N VAL A 22 7.56 7.50 -0.04
CA VAL A 22 8.14 8.74 0.46
C VAL A 22 9.66 8.58 0.39
N THR A 23 10.34 9.47 -0.33
CA THR A 23 11.79 9.40 -0.39
C THR A 23 12.40 9.87 0.94
N LEU A 24 13.58 9.36 1.28
CA LEU A 24 14.33 9.85 2.43
C LEU A 24 14.63 11.35 2.34
N LYS A 25 14.87 11.85 1.11
CA LYS A 25 15.09 13.27 0.84
C LYS A 25 13.86 14.11 1.17
N ASP A 26 12.67 13.67 0.75
CA ASP A 26 11.41 14.38 1.04
C ASP A 26 11.07 14.34 2.53
N ALA A 27 11.52 13.29 3.23
CA ALA A 27 11.43 13.20 4.69
C ALA A 27 12.55 13.94 5.43
N GLY A 28 13.58 14.42 4.75
CA GLY A 28 14.74 15.07 5.36
C GLY A 28 15.59 14.12 6.23
N LEU A 29 15.58 12.83 5.93
CA LEU A 29 16.22 11.77 6.72
C LEU A 29 17.36 11.10 5.95
N THR A 30 18.32 10.53 6.69
CA THR A 30 19.22 9.51 6.17
C THR A 30 18.61 8.11 6.35
N GLY A 31 19.18 7.12 5.67
CA GLY A 31 18.70 5.73 5.81
C GLY A 31 18.88 5.18 7.21
N ASP A 32 19.94 5.57 7.92
CA ASP A 32 20.16 5.13 9.30
C ASP A 32 19.18 5.80 10.28
N GLN A 33 18.82 7.06 10.03
CA GLN A 33 17.76 7.73 10.78
C GLN A 33 16.41 7.07 10.54
N ALA A 34 16.04 6.78 9.29
CA ALA A 34 14.78 6.13 8.95
C ALA A 34 14.62 4.76 9.61
N LYS A 35 15.69 3.96 9.69
CA LYS A 35 15.70 2.65 10.37
C LYS A 35 15.49 2.72 11.88
N ALA A 36 15.79 3.86 12.51
CA ALA A 36 15.70 4.02 13.96
C ALA A 36 14.29 4.36 14.45
N PHE A 37 13.36 4.72 13.56
CA PHE A 37 11.98 5.04 13.93
C PHE A 37 11.20 3.81 14.39
N SER A 38 10.39 3.95 15.45
CA SER A 38 9.34 2.97 15.76
C SER A 38 8.19 3.09 14.75
N LYS A 39 7.34 2.07 14.69
CA LYS A 39 6.14 2.10 13.83
C LYS A 39 5.25 3.30 14.16
N GLU A 40 5.03 3.57 15.45
CA GLU A 40 4.20 4.68 15.93
C GLU A 40 4.80 6.01 15.49
N SER A 41 6.12 6.18 15.64
CA SER A 41 6.81 7.40 15.22
C SER A 41 6.80 7.60 13.70
N LEU A 42 6.78 6.54 12.89
CA LEU A 42 6.63 6.65 11.43
C LEU A 42 5.27 7.24 11.04
N HIS A 43 4.19 6.85 11.73
CA HIS A 43 2.85 7.40 11.47
C HIS A 43 2.76 8.89 11.81
N GLU A 44 3.65 9.40 12.67
CA GLU A 44 3.67 10.81 13.04
C GLU A 44 4.41 11.71 12.04
N LEU A 45 5.24 11.14 11.16
CA LEU A 45 5.99 11.89 10.16
C LEU A 45 5.06 12.61 9.17
N PRO A 46 5.16 13.95 9.00
CA PRO A 46 4.31 14.70 8.09
C PRO A 46 4.21 14.14 6.66
N PRO A 47 5.31 13.74 5.98
CA PRO A 47 5.20 13.18 4.63
C PRO A 47 4.51 11.80 4.60
N ILE A 48 4.60 11.03 5.69
CA ILE A 48 3.92 9.73 5.81
C ILE A 48 2.41 9.92 6.04
N LYS A 49 2.02 10.84 6.93
CA LYS A 49 0.61 11.23 7.13
C LYS A 49 -0.04 11.66 5.83
N LYS A 50 0.61 12.57 5.11
CA LYS A 50 0.13 13.05 3.81
C LYS A 50 -0.03 11.91 2.81
N ALA A 51 0.94 11.00 2.74
CA ALA A 51 0.86 9.83 1.86
C ALA A 51 -0.32 8.91 2.23
N PHE A 52 -0.58 8.68 3.52
CA PHE A 52 -1.76 7.94 3.97
C PHE A 52 -3.06 8.62 3.56
N GLU A 53 -3.22 9.92 3.85
CA GLU A 53 -4.44 10.68 3.49
C GLU A 53 -4.73 10.63 1.98
N GLU A 54 -3.70 10.79 1.15
CA GLU A 54 -3.82 10.69 -0.30
C GLU A 54 -4.14 9.26 -0.75
N GLY A 55 -3.47 8.27 -0.16
CA GLY A 55 -3.69 6.86 -0.47
C GLY A 55 -5.08 6.37 -0.09
N GLU A 56 -5.61 6.82 1.04
CA GLU A 56 -6.95 6.46 1.51
C GLU A 56 -8.03 6.96 0.54
N LYS A 57 -7.94 8.24 0.14
CA LYS A 57 -8.86 8.81 -0.86
C LYS A 57 -8.84 8.00 -2.15
N GLN A 58 -7.65 7.65 -2.63
CA GLN A 58 -7.47 6.92 -3.89
C GLN A 58 -7.96 5.47 -3.81
N VAL A 59 -7.62 4.73 -2.75
CA VAL A 59 -8.02 3.33 -2.59
C VAL A 59 -9.53 3.18 -2.41
N ILE A 60 -10.17 4.13 -1.72
CA ILE A 60 -11.62 4.19 -1.55
C ILE A 60 -12.29 4.45 -2.90
N GLN A 61 -11.85 5.48 -3.62
CA GLN A 61 -12.40 5.84 -4.91
C GLN A 61 -12.24 4.69 -5.91
N TYR A 62 -11.03 4.15 -6.08
CA TYR A 62 -10.78 3.07 -7.03
C TYR A 62 -11.49 1.78 -6.64
N GLY A 63 -11.53 1.47 -5.34
CA GLY A 63 -12.28 0.34 -4.81
C GLY A 63 -13.77 0.39 -5.19
N LYS A 64 -14.40 1.57 -5.10
CA LYS A 64 -15.80 1.75 -5.53
C LYS A 64 -15.99 1.44 -7.03
N HIS A 65 -15.11 1.94 -7.88
CA HIS A 65 -15.18 1.65 -9.32
C HIS A 65 -14.99 0.16 -9.64
N LEU A 66 -14.14 -0.54 -8.88
CA LEU A 66 -13.97 -1.99 -9.03
C LEU A 66 -15.22 -2.76 -8.61
N ASP A 67 -15.81 -2.38 -7.47
CA ASP A 67 -17.04 -3.01 -6.97
C ASP A 67 -18.20 -2.81 -7.96
N GLU A 68 -18.36 -1.61 -8.53
CA GLU A 68 -19.36 -1.29 -9.55
C GLU A 68 -19.16 -2.07 -10.86
N LYS A 69 -17.90 -2.21 -11.31
CA LYS A 69 -17.59 -2.85 -12.59
C LYS A 69 -17.71 -4.38 -12.55
N TYR A 70 -17.24 -5.01 -11.48
CA TYR A 70 -17.09 -6.46 -11.44
C TYR A 70 -18.17 -7.16 -10.62
N GLY A 71 -18.75 -6.50 -9.61
CA GLY A 71 -19.70 -7.09 -8.68
C GLY A 71 -19.11 -8.26 -7.86
N ASN A 72 -19.62 -8.49 -6.65
CA ASN A 72 -19.25 -9.68 -5.85
C ASN A 72 -17.74 -9.84 -5.57
N LEU A 73 -17.01 -8.72 -5.46
CA LEU A 73 -15.63 -8.72 -4.95
C LEU A 73 -15.66 -8.77 -3.42
N ARG A 74 -14.78 -9.59 -2.83
CA ARG A 74 -14.52 -9.56 -1.38
C ARG A 74 -13.35 -8.63 -1.12
N LEU A 75 -13.50 -7.37 -1.52
CA LEU A 75 -12.40 -6.42 -1.65
C LEU A 75 -11.93 -5.90 -0.29
N GLN A 76 -10.69 -6.23 0.08
CA GLN A 76 -9.94 -5.65 1.19
C GLN A 76 -9.04 -4.53 0.63
N LYS A 77 -9.08 -3.36 1.25
CA LYS A 77 -8.41 -2.14 0.78
C LYS A 77 -7.32 -1.77 1.78
N PHE A 78 -6.11 -1.57 1.28
CA PHE A 78 -4.95 -1.21 2.10
C PHE A 78 -4.25 0.00 1.50
N VAL A 79 -3.71 0.85 2.37
CA VAL A 79 -2.70 1.82 2.00
C VAL A 79 -1.39 1.39 2.64
N VAL A 80 -0.34 1.31 1.84
CA VAL A 80 1.00 0.96 2.31
C VAL A 80 1.93 2.09 1.94
N VAL A 81 2.54 2.72 2.92
CA VAL A 81 3.51 3.79 2.71
C VAL A 81 4.90 3.26 3.04
N ALA A 82 5.80 3.28 2.06
CA ALA A 82 7.21 3.04 2.28
C ALA A 82 7.96 4.36 2.48
N LEU A 83 8.81 4.41 3.51
CA LEU A 83 9.78 5.47 3.72
C LEU A 83 11.14 4.97 3.23
N GLY A 84 11.60 5.47 2.08
CA GLY A 84 12.85 5.02 1.49
C GLY A 84 12.85 3.54 1.09
N PHE A 85 14.00 3.10 0.59
CA PHE A 85 14.30 1.70 0.26
C PHE A 85 15.81 1.49 0.42
N GLU A 86 16.27 1.37 1.66
CA GLU A 86 17.69 1.31 1.98
C GLU A 86 18.38 0.11 1.34
N ARG A 87 17.63 -0.94 0.99
CA ARG A 87 17.85 -1.78 -0.20
C ARG A 87 16.72 -2.77 -0.42
N VAL A 88 16.32 -2.93 -1.68
CA VAL A 88 15.45 -4.02 -2.12
C VAL A 88 15.99 -4.56 -3.45
N CYS A 89 16.09 -5.89 -3.56
CA CYS A 89 16.50 -6.57 -4.79
C CYS A 89 15.64 -7.81 -4.99
N PHE A 90 15.31 -8.12 -6.25
CA PHE A 90 14.49 -9.28 -6.59
C PHE A 90 14.99 -9.95 -7.87
N ARG A 91 14.74 -11.26 -7.98
CA ARG A 91 14.95 -12.05 -9.20
C ARG A 91 13.75 -12.94 -9.44
N LYS A 92 13.24 -12.91 -10.66
CA LYS A 92 12.20 -13.81 -11.15
C LYS A 92 12.82 -15.17 -11.43
N LEU A 93 12.14 -16.23 -11.01
CA LEU A 93 12.47 -17.59 -11.39
C LEU A 93 11.33 -18.13 -12.24
N ILE A 94 11.68 -18.94 -13.23
CA ILE A 94 10.74 -19.67 -14.09
C ILE A 94 10.44 -21.00 -13.41
#